data_AF-A0A1H3DUT2-F1
#
_entry.id   AF-A0A1H3DUT2-F1
#
_cell.length_a   1.000
_cell.length_b   1.000
_cell.length_c   1.000
_cell.angle_alpha   90.00
_cell.angle_beta   90.00
_cell.angle_gamma   90.00
#
_symmetry.space_group_name_H-M   'P 1'
#
loop_
_entity.id
_entity.type
_entity.pdbx_description
1 polymer ?
#
loop_
_entity_poly.entity_id
_entity_poly.type
_entity_poly.pdbx_seq_one_letter_code
_entity_poly.pdbx_strand_id
1 'polypeptide(L)'
;MPARLEALGVAAGLGREAVHSQAAAALALVVHLRRGTTGRQVAEVAVVRRSRELIEVVPGWRADGAPCPARDELADLLACRVPG
;
A
#
# COMPACT_ATOMS: atom_id res chain seq x y z
N MET A 1 6.56 -5.79 0.34
CA MET A 1 6.63 -4.63 1.26
C MET A 1 7.63 -3.60 0.77
N PRO A 2 7.42 -2.29 0.96
CA PRO A 2 8.53 -1.36 0.89
C PRO A 2 9.51 -1.75 2.00
N ALA A 3 10.73 -2.16 1.65
CA ALA A 3 11.77 -2.65 2.59
C ALA A 3 11.99 -1.78 3.83
N ARG A 4 11.61 -0.49 3.76
CA ARG A 4 11.63 0.46 4.86
C ARG A 4 10.70 0.08 6.03
N LEU A 5 9.52 -0.50 5.78
CA LEU A 5 8.62 -0.91 6.86
C LEU A 5 9.21 -2.06 7.68
N GLU A 6 9.85 -3.02 7.02
CA GLU A 6 10.56 -4.12 7.70
C GLU A 6 11.73 -3.56 8.53
N ALA A 7 12.52 -2.63 7.97
CA ALA A 7 13.62 -1.99 8.69
C ALA A 7 13.16 -1.20 9.94
N LEU A 8 12.02 -0.49 9.85
CA LEU A 8 11.42 0.20 11.00
C LEU A 8 10.95 -0.78 12.07
N GLY A 9 10.37 -1.92 11.67
CA GLY A 9 9.98 -2.97 12.59
C GLY A 9 11.17 -3.57 13.34
N VAL A 10 12.27 -3.85 12.63
CA VAL A 10 13.52 -4.33 13.25
C VAL A 10 14.06 -3.31 14.26
N ALA A 11 14.06 -2.02 13.91
CA ALA A 11 14.47 -0.96 14.83
C ALA A 11 13.57 -0.86 16.08
N ALA A 12 12.31 -1.28 15.97
CA ALA A 12 11.34 -1.35 17.06
C ALA A 12 11.33 -2.72 17.80
N GLY A 13 12.26 -3.64 17.48
CA GLY A 13 12.34 -4.96 18.11
C GLY A 13 11.30 -5.98 17.61
N LEU A 14 10.62 -5.72 16.50
CA LEU A 14 9.66 -6.63 15.88
C LEU A 14 10.35 -7.60 14.92
N GLY A 15 9.94 -8.87 14.96
CA GLY A 15 10.27 -9.84 13.92
C GLY A 15 9.53 -9.54 12.62
N ARG A 16 10.07 -10.02 11.49
CA ARG A 16 9.52 -9.81 10.15
C ARG A 16 8.03 -10.18 10.05
N GLU A 17 7.65 -11.36 10.53
CA GLU A 17 6.26 -11.82 10.53
C GLU A 17 5.32 -10.89 11.32
N ALA A 18 5.76 -10.38 12.47
CA ALA A 18 4.97 -9.46 13.27
C ALA A 18 4.70 -8.15 12.51
N VAL A 19 5.70 -7.62 11.80
CA VAL A 19 5.54 -6.44 10.94
C VAL A 19 4.52 -6.70 9.84
N HIS A 20 4.62 -7.85 9.15
CA HIS A 20 3.68 -8.21 8.09
C HIS A 20 2.26 -8.41 8.63
N SER A 21 2.10 -9.08 9.76
CA SER A 21 0.80 -9.31 10.40
C SER A 21 0.13 -7.99 10.80
N GLN A 22 0.87 -7.09 11.44
CA GLN A 22 0.40 -5.75 11.81
C GLN A 22 0.02 -4.93 10.58
N ALA A 23 0.89 -4.88 9.57
CA ALA A 23 0.62 -4.14 8.34
C ALA A 23 -0.60 -4.70 7.58
N ALA A 24 -0.75 -6.02 7.53
CA ALA A 24 -1.89 -6.66 6.90
C ALA A 24 -3.22 -6.42 7.63
N ALA A 25 -3.17 -6.20 8.95
CA ALA A 25 -4.34 -5.88 9.75
C ALA A 25 -4.70 -4.39 9.70
N ALA A 26 -3.70 -3.52 9.51
CA ALA A 26 -3.87 -2.07 9.64
C ALA A 26 -3.94 -1.30 8.31
N LEU A 27 -3.44 -1.87 7.21
CA LEU A 27 -3.31 -1.17 5.93
C LEU A 27 -4.17 -1.82 4.85
N ALA A 28 -5.02 -1.02 4.22
CA ALA A 28 -5.74 -1.40 3.01
C ALA A 28 -5.04 -0.90 1.73
N LEU A 29 -4.46 0.30 1.77
CA LEU A 29 -3.88 0.99 0.62
C LEU A 29 -2.53 1.64 0.96
N VAL A 30 -1.67 1.76 -0.05
CA VAL A 30 -0.45 2.57 -0.01
C VAL A 30 -0.52 3.65 -1.09
N VAL A 31 -0.28 4.91 -0.70
CA VAL A 31 -0.23 6.05 -1.61
C VAL A 31 1.23 6.48 -1.80
N HIS A 32 1.78 6.23 -2.97
CA HIS A 32 3.13 6.65 -3.32
C HIS A 32 3.09 8.06 -3.90
N LEU A 33 3.81 8.98 -3.25
CA LEU A 33 3.95 10.36 -3.72
C LEU A 33 5.31 10.57 -4.40
N ARG A 34 5.31 11.34 -5.49
CA ARG A 34 6.54 11.82 -6.14
C ARG A 34 6.63 13.33 -5.99
N ARG A 35 7.83 13.85 -5.78
CA ARG A 35 8.11 15.30 -5.81
C ARG A 35 8.25 15.74 -7.27
N GLY A 36 7.41 16.67 -7.70
CA GLY A 36 7.49 17.37 -8.97
C GLY A 36 7.82 18.85 -8.77
N THR A 37 7.82 19.61 -9.85
CA THR A 37 8.13 21.05 -9.87
C THR A 37 7.10 21.90 -9.12
N THR A 38 5.85 21.43 -9.02
CA THR A 38 4.75 22.14 -8.36
C THR A 38 4.44 21.62 -6.94
N GLY A 39 5.23 20.65 -6.45
CA GLY A 39 5.04 20.04 -5.13
C GLY A 39 4.97 18.53 -5.16
N ARG A 40 4.36 17.92 -4.14
CA ARG A 40 4.15 16.47 -4.07
C ARG A 40 2.86 16.11 -4.81
N GLN A 41 2.93 15.11 -5.66
CA GLN A 41 1.80 14.59 -6.41
C GLN A 41 1.70 13.08 -6.22
N VAL A 42 0.48 12.54 -6.29
CA VAL A 42 0.28 11.08 -6.23
C VAL A 42 0.81 10.46 -7.51
N ALA A 43 1.78 9.57 -7.37
CA ALA A 43 2.33 8.82 -8.47
C ALA A 43 1.64 7.46 -8.65
N GLU A 44 1.23 6.84 -7.54
CA GLU A 44 0.57 5.53 -7.53
C GLU A 44 -0.29 5.35 -6.28
N VAL A 45 -1.41 4.65 -6.44
CA VAL A 45 -2.21 4.09 -5.35
C VAL A 45 -2.23 2.59 -5.52
N ALA A 46 -1.81 1.87 -4.50
CA ALA A 46 -1.68 0.42 -4.52
C ALA A 46 -2.48 -0.22 -3.40
N VAL A 47 -3.09 -1.38 -3.70
CA VAL A 47 -3.84 -2.18 -2.74
C VAL A 47 -2.90 -3.10 -1.99
N VAL A 48 -3.08 -3.21 -0.68
CA VAL A 48 -2.35 -4.14 0.18
C VAL A 48 -3.12 -5.45 0.22
N ARG A 49 -2.50 -6.52 -0.30
CA ARG A 49 -3.07 -7.88 -0.28
C ARG A 49 -2.32 -8.77 0.70
N ARG A 50 -3.04 -9.65 1.38
CA ARG A 50 -2.41 -10.77 2.09
C ARG A 50 -1.95 -11.83 1.10
N SER A 51 -0.72 -12.29 1.26
CA SER A 51 -0.12 -13.38 0.49
C SER A 51 0.61 -14.30 1.46
N ARG A 52 -0.08 -15.36 1.90
CA ARG A 52 0.37 -16.27 2.98
C ARG A 52 0.73 -15.49 4.25
N GLU A 53 1.97 -15.60 4.72
CA GLU A 53 2.50 -14.92 5.90
C GLU A 53 2.96 -13.48 5.62
N LEU A 54 2.93 -13.07 4.35
CA LEU A 54 3.42 -11.78 3.88
C LEU A 54 2.29 -10.91 3.32
N ILE A 55 2.67 -9.70 2.90
CA ILE A 55 1.79 -8.83 2.14
C ILE A 55 2.44 -8.32 0.87
N GLU A 56 1.60 -8.23 -0.15
CA GLU A 56 1.92 -7.70 -1.45
C GLU A 56 1.25 -6.33 -1.63
N VAL A 57 1.94 -5.43 -2.32
CA VAL A 57 1.45 -4.09 -2.64
C VAL A 57 1.27 -4.07 -4.14
N VAL A 58 0.01 -4.09 -4.59
CA VAL A 58 -0.34 -4.26 -6.00
C VAL A 58 -0.94 -2.96 -6.55
N PRO A 59 -0.39 -2.38 -7.62
CA PRO A 59 -0.89 -1.13 -8.17
C PRO A 59 -2.36 -1.22 -8.59
N GLY A 60 -3.19 -0.30 -8.09
CA GLY A 60 -4.58 -0.11 -8.49
C GLY A 60 -4.79 1.14 -9.35
N TRP A 61 -3.91 2.13 -9.23
CA TRP A 61 -3.88 3.33 -10.06
C TRP A 61 -2.46 3.86 -10.19
N ARG A 62 -2.10 4.38 -11.38
CA ARG A 62 -0.81 5.03 -11.65
C ARG A 62 -0.99 6.29 -12.48
N ALA A 63 -0.25 7.34 -12.12
CA ALA A 63 -0.33 8.64 -12.78
C ALA A 63 0.14 8.62 -14.24
N ASP A 64 0.98 7.65 -14.61
CA ASP A 64 1.47 7.46 -15.98
C ASP A 64 0.50 6.66 -16.88
N GLY A 65 -0.65 6.24 -16.34
CA GLY A 65 -1.66 5.50 -17.07
C GLY A 65 -1.30 4.04 -17.37
N ALA A 66 -0.21 3.51 -16.82
CA ALA A 66 0.15 2.11 -17.01
C ALA A 66 -0.93 1.16 -16.44
N PRO A 67 -1.13 -0.03 -17.05
CA PRO A 67 -2.08 -1.02 -16.55
C PRO A 67 -1.83 -1.39 -15.08
N CYS A 68 -2.91 -1.52 -14.33
CA CYS A 68 -2.89 -1.76 -12.88
C CYS A 68 -3.68 -3.03 -12.54
N PRO A 69 -3.03 -4.10 -12.03
CA PRO A 69 -3.71 -5.37 -11.74
C PRO A 69 -4.74 -5.31 -10.60
N ALA A 70 -4.71 -4.29 -9.76
CA ALA A 70 -5.66 -4.10 -8.65
C ALA A 70 -6.65 -2.96 -8.91
N ARG A 71 -6.89 -2.59 -10.19
CA ARG A 71 -7.76 -1.46 -10.54
C ARG A 71 -9.18 -1.61 -10.01
N ASP A 72 -9.79 -2.77 -10.22
CA ASP A 72 -11.18 -3.00 -9.84
C ASP A 72 -11.32 -3.12 -8.32
N GLU A 73 -10.40 -3.81 -7.66
CA GLU A 73 -10.34 -3.90 -6.19
C GLU A 73 -10.17 -2.51 -5.54
N LEU A 74 -9.33 -1.63 -6.12
CA LEU A 74 -9.23 -0.24 -5.67
C LEU A 74 -10.56 0.50 -5.85
N ALA A 75 -11.26 0.29 -6.97
CA ALA A 75 -12.56 0.91 -7.20
C ALA A 75 -13.60 0.45 -6.17
N ASP A 76 -13.63 -0.85 -5.85
CA ASP A 76 -14.52 -1.42 -4.84
C ASP A 76 -14.24 -0.82 -3.45
N LEU A 77 -12.96 -0.73 -3.06
CA LEU A 77 -12.56 -0.10 -1.79
C LEU A 77 -12.98 1.36 -1.69
N LEU A 78 -12.91 2.12 -2.79
CA LEU A 78 -13.31 3.52 -2.83
C LEU A 78 -14.85 3.69 -2.91
N ALA A 79 -15.56 2.70 -3.44
CA ALA A 79 -17.02 2.66 -3.47
C ALA A 79 -17.62 2.35 -2.09
N CYS A 80 -16.90 1.61 -1.25
CA CYS A 80 -17.24 1.41 0.15
C CYS A 80 -17.15 2.74 0.92
N ARG A 81 -18.30 3.38 1.16
CA ARG A 81 -18.39 4.49 2.13
C ARG A 81 -18.05 3.96 3.51
N VAL A 82 -17.02 4.53 4.14
CA VAL A 82 -16.79 4.35 5.58
C VAL A 82 -17.98 4.99 6.30
N PRO A 83 -18.72 4.27 7.17
CA PRO A 83 -19.67 4.92 8.08
C PRO A 83 -18.88 5.93 8.91
N GLY A 84 -19.27 7.21 8.80
CA GLY A 84 -18.68 8.30 9.59
C GLY A 84 -19.04 8.22 11.07
#